data_AF-A0A1Z8SHT0-F1
#
_entry.id   AF-A0A1Z8SHT0-F1
#
_cell.length_a   1.000
_cell.length_b   1.000
_cell.length_c   1.000
_cell.angle_alpha   90.00
_cell.angle_beta   90.00
_cell.angle_gamma   90.00
#
_symmetry.space_group_name_H-M   'P 1'
#
loop_
_entity.id
_entity.type
_entity.pdbx_description
1 polymer ?
#
loop_
_entity_poly.entity_id
_entity_poly.type
_entity_poly.pdbx_seq_one_letter_code
_entity_poly.pdbx_strand_id
1 'polypeptide(L)'
;MKQRKSLVHFNHTSRGAEGFTLVELLVVIAIIGTLAALFSGNILSALRKGDEVSCTNNLRNMGQAAIAYALDKRFFPVAKGKNPPAYESLNVLVSSGEGSDLSPDVFICPSSLEVAAEKDSDGNFVLDEDSCSYAWLGQRTKSSTSTDTALGSDDSIADKDNGVEENHEGFVMVVYAGGDVKKVMAEELPEGRILPKRLVDQAGE
;
A
#
# COMPACT_ATOMS: atom_id res chain seq x y z
N MET A 1 64.61 -20.54 47.77
CA MET A 1 63.90 -19.32 47.27
C MET A 1 62.40 -19.53 47.41
N LYS A 2 61.73 -18.70 48.20
CA LYS A 2 60.35 -18.90 48.69
C LYS A 2 59.41 -18.02 47.86
N GLN A 3 58.60 -18.61 46.97
CA GLN A 3 57.64 -17.85 46.17
C GLN A 3 56.40 -17.51 47.02
N ARG A 4 56.13 -16.21 47.19
CA ARG A 4 54.94 -15.68 47.84
C ARG A 4 53.80 -15.66 46.82
N LYS A 5 52.80 -16.54 46.99
CA LYS A 5 51.51 -16.43 46.28
C LYS A 5 50.74 -15.24 46.87
N SER A 6 50.59 -14.18 46.07
CA SER A 6 49.74 -13.03 46.40
C SER A 6 48.28 -13.43 46.21
N LEU A 7 47.55 -13.58 47.31
CA LEU A 7 46.10 -13.83 47.32
C LEU A 7 45.39 -12.48 47.18
N VAL A 8 44.82 -12.22 46.00
CA VAL A 8 43.90 -11.10 45.77
C VAL A 8 42.56 -11.48 46.38
N HIS A 9 42.21 -10.82 47.50
CA HIS A 9 40.88 -10.93 48.12
C HIS A 9 39.90 -10.06 47.34
N PHE A 10 39.00 -10.67 46.55
CA PHE A 10 37.82 -9.97 46.04
C PHE A 10 36.77 -9.93 47.15
N ASN A 11 36.58 -8.76 47.77
CA ASN A 11 35.44 -8.51 48.63
C ASN A 11 34.17 -8.49 47.78
N HIS A 12 33.48 -9.62 47.70
CA HIS A 12 32.13 -9.68 47.15
C HIS A 12 31.19 -9.09 48.20
N THR A 13 30.91 -7.80 48.13
CA THR A 13 29.82 -7.21 48.90
C THR A 13 28.52 -7.86 48.40
N SER A 14 28.00 -8.84 49.14
CA SER A 14 26.69 -9.42 48.91
C SER A 14 25.63 -8.36 49.23
N ARG A 15 25.30 -7.52 48.24
CA ARG A 15 24.01 -6.85 48.24
C ARG A 15 22.97 -7.97 48.20
N GLY A 16 22.10 -8.03 49.21
CA GLY A 16 21.03 -9.01 49.27
C GLY A 16 20.22 -8.92 47.98
N ALA A 17 20.43 -9.89 47.09
CA ALA A 17 19.58 -10.06 45.93
C ALA A 17 18.31 -10.73 46.45
N GLU A 18 17.28 -9.93 46.70
CA GLU A 18 15.93 -10.44 46.92
C GLU A 18 15.53 -11.17 45.63
N GLY A 19 15.41 -12.50 45.72
CA GLY A 19 14.93 -13.33 44.61
C GLY A 19 13.42 -13.18 44.46
N PHE A 20 12.93 -13.13 43.22
CA PHE A 20 11.51 -13.15 42.92
C PHE A 20 10.85 -14.40 43.51
N THR A 21 9.70 -14.22 44.16
CA THR A 21 8.89 -15.34 44.63
C THR A 21 8.19 -16.01 43.44
N LEU A 22 7.94 -17.32 43.54
CA LEU A 22 7.16 -18.06 42.53
C LEU A 22 5.77 -17.45 42.33
N VAL A 23 5.18 -16.89 43.39
CA VAL A 23 3.85 -16.26 43.35
C VAL A 23 3.86 -14.96 42.56
N GLU A 24 4.89 -14.12 42.74
CA GLU A 24 5.04 -12.88 41.96
C GLU A 24 5.20 -13.17 40.47
N LEU A 25 5.94 -14.22 40.10
CA LEU A 25 6.07 -14.59 38.69
C LEU A 25 4.77 -15.20 38.15
N LEU A 26 4.03 -15.95 38.97
CA LEU A 26 2.77 -16.58 38.60
C LEU A 26 1.65 -15.54 38.36
N VAL A 27 1.55 -14.49 39.18
CA VAL A 27 0.54 -13.45 38.96
C VAL A 27 0.85 -12.64 37.69
N VAL A 28 2.12 -12.42 37.38
CA VAL A 28 2.53 -11.68 36.17
C VAL A 28 2.15 -12.45 34.90
N ILE A 29 2.43 -13.74 34.83
CA ILE A 29 2.03 -14.55 33.67
C ILE A 29 0.50 -14.66 33.58
N ALA A 30 -0.22 -14.67 34.71
CA ALA A 30 -1.68 -14.68 34.73
C ALA A 30 -2.25 -13.36 34.16
N ILE A 31 -1.71 -12.21 34.54
CA ILE A 31 -2.11 -10.90 34.00
C ILE A 31 -1.79 -10.81 32.51
N ILE A 32 -0.58 -11.18 32.09
CA ILE A 32 -0.18 -11.18 30.67
C ILE A 32 -1.11 -12.10 29.86
N GLY A 33 -1.43 -13.29 30.36
CA GLY A 33 -2.36 -14.22 29.71
C GLY A 33 -3.77 -13.65 29.56
N THR A 34 -4.26 -12.94 30.56
CA THR A 34 -5.59 -12.30 30.52
C THR A 34 -5.63 -11.15 29.51
N LEU A 35 -4.58 -10.32 29.47
CA LEU A 35 -4.45 -9.23 28.49
C LEU A 35 -4.34 -9.77 27.06
N ALA A 36 -3.53 -10.82 26.84
CA ALA A 36 -3.37 -11.44 25.53
C ALA A 36 -4.67 -12.08 25.02
N ALA A 37 -5.45 -12.72 25.89
CA ALA A 37 -6.74 -13.32 25.54
C ALA A 37 -7.76 -12.29 25.04
N LEU A 38 -7.75 -11.08 25.60
CA LEU A 38 -8.62 -9.98 25.16
C LEU A 38 -8.14 -9.34 23.85
N PHE A 39 -6.85 -9.44 23.53
CA PHE A 39 -6.25 -8.76 22.38
C PHE A 39 -6.30 -9.58 21.08
N SER A 40 -6.32 -10.92 21.18
CA SER A 40 -6.11 -11.82 20.03
C SER A 40 -7.17 -11.71 18.92
N GLY A 41 -8.41 -11.31 19.21
CA GLY A 41 -9.49 -11.35 18.23
C GLY A 41 -9.49 -10.22 17.19
N ASN A 42 -8.87 -9.07 17.48
CA ASN A 42 -9.08 -7.84 16.70
C ASN A 42 -7.91 -7.46 15.78
N ILE A 43 -6.78 -8.16 15.87
CA ILE A 43 -5.54 -7.77 15.19
C ILE A 43 -5.69 -7.90 13.66
N LEU A 44 -6.28 -8.99 13.16
CA LEU A 44 -6.43 -9.22 11.72
C LEU A 44 -7.30 -8.14 11.05
N SER A 45 -8.41 -7.76 11.68
CA SER A 45 -9.26 -6.67 11.17
C SER A 45 -8.57 -5.31 11.24
N ALA A 46 -7.73 -5.07 12.25
CA ALA A 46 -6.95 -3.85 12.35
C ALA A 46 -5.85 -3.78 11.27
N LEU A 47 -5.18 -4.90 10.98
CA LEU A 47 -4.19 -4.99 9.90
C LEU A 47 -4.84 -4.72 8.54
N ARG A 48 -5.96 -5.39 8.22
CA ARG A 48 -6.71 -5.15 6.97
C ARG A 48 -7.12 -3.69 6.80
N LYS A 49 -7.55 -3.02 7.89
CA LYS A 49 -7.84 -1.58 7.87
C LYS A 49 -6.58 -0.73 7.67
N GLY A 50 -5.45 -1.14 8.22
CA GLY A 50 -4.16 -0.50 8.00
C GLY A 50 -3.76 -0.56 6.53
N ASP A 51 -3.92 -1.71 5.89
CA ASP A 51 -3.68 -1.90 4.46
C ASP A 51 -4.61 -1.00 3.63
N GLU A 52 -5.90 -0.94 3.98
CA GLU A 52 -6.90 -0.06 3.32
C GLU A 52 -6.51 1.43 3.44
N VAL A 53 -6.03 1.87 4.60
CA VAL A 53 -5.55 3.24 4.80
C VAL A 53 -4.30 3.52 3.97
N SER A 54 -3.37 2.58 3.92
CA SER A 54 -2.14 2.71 3.14
C SER A 54 -2.45 2.75 1.64
N CYS A 55 -3.33 1.87 1.15
CA CYS A 55 -3.83 1.88 -0.22
C CYS A 55 -4.52 3.21 -0.58
N THR A 56 -5.36 3.73 0.32
CA THR A 56 -6.01 5.04 0.16
C THR A 56 -4.97 6.16 0.03
N ASN A 57 -3.90 6.13 0.82
CA ASN A 57 -2.84 7.13 0.76
C ASN A 57 -2.04 7.02 -0.55
N ASN A 58 -1.76 5.82 -1.02
CA ASN A 58 -1.11 5.57 -2.31
C ASN A 58 -1.92 6.15 -3.47
N LEU A 59 -3.21 5.81 -3.55
CA LEU A 59 -4.16 6.37 -4.52
C LEU A 59 -4.21 7.90 -4.45
N ARG A 60 -4.23 8.46 -3.25
CA ARG A 60 -4.23 9.91 -3.05
C ARG A 60 -2.95 10.54 -3.56
N ASN A 61 -1.78 9.97 -3.26
CA ASN A 61 -0.49 10.48 -3.71
C ASN A 61 -0.40 10.48 -5.25
N MET A 62 -0.82 9.39 -5.90
CA MET A 62 -0.92 9.33 -7.36
C MET A 62 -1.91 10.36 -7.90
N GLY A 63 -3.09 10.50 -7.29
CA GLY A 63 -4.11 11.47 -7.68
C GLY A 63 -3.60 12.92 -7.60
N GLN A 64 -2.90 13.29 -6.52
CA GLN A 64 -2.33 14.63 -6.37
C GLN A 64 -1.27 14.92 -7.43
N ALA A 65 -0.36 13.97 -7.69
CA ALA A 65 0.63 14.09 -8.75
C ALA A 65 -0.04 14.20 -10.13
N ALA A 66 -1.07 13.40 -10.39
CA ALA A 66 -1.82 13.44 -11.64
C ALA A 66 -2.58 14.76 -11.84
N ILE A 67 -3.12 15.37 -10.78
CA ILE A 67 -3.73 16.69 -10.81
C ILE A 67 -2.67 17.74 -11.14
N ALA A 68 -1.51 17.71 -10.46
CA ALA A 68 -0.40 18.61 -10.74
C ALA A 68 0.06 18.50 -12.22
N TYR A 69 0.22 17.27 -12.72
CA TYR A 69 0.51 17.01 -14.12
C TYR A 69 -0.56 17.61 -15.05
N ALA A 70 -1.84 17.44 -14.72
CA ALA A 70 -2.95 17.95 -15.53
C ALA A 70 -3.04 19.48 -15.54
N LEU A 71 -2.57 20.17 -14.49
CA LEU A 71 -2.47 21.63 -14.47
C LEU A 71 -1.50 22.15 -15.54
N ASP A 72 -0.37 21.49 -15.74
CA ASP A 72 0.62 21.85 -16.76
C ASP A 72 0.24 21.31 -18.15
N LYS A 73 -0.06 20.00 -18.25
CA LYS A 73 -0.28 19.31 -19.53
C LYS A 73 -1.72 19.41 -20.06
N ARG A 74 -2.64 20.00 -19.29
CA ARG A 74 -4.08 20.17 -19.59
C ARG A 74 -4.91 18.88 -19.67
N PHE A 75 -4.28 17.72 -19.51
CA PHE A 75 -4.91 16.41 -19.53
C PHE A 75 -4.25 15.52 -18.48
N PHE A 76 -4.99 14.57 -17.94
CA PHE A 76 -4.45 13.57 -17.01
C PHE A 76 -3.46 12.63 -17.71
N PRO A 77 -2.50 12.04 -16.96
CA PRO A 77 -1.49 11.16 -17.53
C PRO A 77 -2.16 9.92 -18.13
N VAL A 78 -1.91 9.69 -19.42
CA VAL A 78 -2.39 8.55 -20.19
C VAL A 78 -1.34 8.21 -21.24
N ALA A 79 -1.04 6.94 -21.41
CA ALA A 79 -0.15 6.48 -22.46
C ALA A 79 -0.79 6.60 -23.85
N LYS A 80 0.03 6.45 -24.88
CA LYS A 80 -0.45 6.46 -26.27
C LYS A 80 -1.00 5.08 -26.61
N GLY A 81 -2.23 5.00 -27.10
CA GLY A 81 -2.83 3.74 -27.51
C GLY A 81 -4.34 3.78 -27.34
N LYS A 82 -5.02 2.75 -27.84
CA LYS A 82 -6.44 2.53 -27.54
C LYS A 82 -6.50 1.77 -26.21
N ASN A 83 -6.95 2.43 -25.15
CA ASN A 83 -7.01 1.87 -23.80
C ASN A 83 -5.66 1.29 -23.35
N PRO A 84 -4.58 2.09 -23.20
CA PRO A 84 -3.34 1.56 -22.67
C PRO A 84 -3.54 0.98 -21.26
N PRO A 85 -2.68 0.04 -20.84
CA PRO A 85 -2.69 -0.46 -19.48
C PRO A 85 -2.31 0.61 -18.46
N ALA A 86 -2.58 0.29 -17.19
CA ALA A 86 -2.38 1.22 -16.09
C ALA A 86 -0.90 1.60 -15.92
N TYR A 87 0.04 0.64 -15.88
CA TYR A 87 1.46 0.95 -15.71
C TYR A 87 2.01 1.85 -16.82
N GLU A 88 1.57 1.70 -18.07
CA GLU A 88 2.06 2.56 -19.15
C GLU A 88 1.60 4.00 -18.93
N SER A 89 0.35 4.19 -18.52
CA SER A 89 -0.21 5.51 -18.25
C SER A 89 0.40 6.14 -17.00
N LEU A 90 0.69 5.34 -15.97
CA LEU A 90 1.37 5.78 -14.76
C LEU A 90 2.86 6.05 -15.01
N ASN A 91 3.52 5.34 -15.93
CA ASN A 91 4.87 5.65 -16.38
C ASN A 91 4.96 7.05 -17.02
N VAL A 92 3.89 7.53 -17.67
CA VAL A 92 3.82 8.93 -18.14
C VAL A 92 3.88 9.91 -16.98
N LEU A 93 3.26 9.57 -15.83
CA LEU A 93 3.32 10.37 -14.62
C LEU A 93 4.68 10.26 -13.93
N VAL A 94 5.22 9.05 -13.73
CA VAL A 94 6.53 8.81 -13.10
C VAL A 94 7.65 9.49 -13.88
N SER A 95 7.59 9.46 -15.21
CA SER A 95 8.57 10.12 -16.08
C SER A 95 8.36 11.64 -16.18
N SER A 96 7.32 12.18 -15.55
CA SER A 96 7.06 13.62 -15.49
C SER A 96 7.69 14.24 -14.25
N GLY A 97 7.92 15.57 -14.27
CA GLY A 97 8.46 16.27 -13.10
C GLY A 97 7.50 16.25 -11.91
N GLU A 98 6.20 16.06 -12.14
CA GLU A 98 5.18 16.02 -11.09
C GLU A 98 5.08 14.67 -10.38
N GLY A 99 5.58 13.60 -11.02
CA GLY A 99 5.60 12.25 -10.47
C GLY A 99 6.98 11.77 -10.02
N SER A 100 8.03 12.56 -10.19
CA SER A 100 9.41 12.15 -9.88
C SER A 100 9.67 11.83 -8.41
N ASP A 101 8.86 12.40 -7.51
CA ASP A 101 8.97 12.17 -6.06
C ASP A 101 8.20 10.93 -5.58
N LEU A 102 7.44 10.26 -6.46
CA LEU A 102 6.72 9.05 -6.11
C LEU A 102 7.69 7.87 -5.96
N SER A 103 7.59 7.14 -4.85
CA SER A 103 8.32 5.87 -4.68
C SER A 103 7.63 4.76 -5.47
N PRO A 104 8.36 3.74 -5.97
CA PRO A 104 7.78 2.52 -6.53
C PRO A 104 6.72 1.87 -5.63
N ASP A 105 6.89 1.94 -4.31
CA ASP A 105 5.96 1.37 -3.33
C ASP A 105 4.56 2.02 -3.38
N VAL A 106 4.45 3.23 -3.93
CA VAL A 106 3.15 3.91 -4.09
C VAL A 106 2.28 3.21 -5.13
N PHE A 107 2.87 2.45 -6.05
CA PHE A 107 2.18 1.74 -7.12
C PHE A 107 1.78 0.32 -6.74
N ILE A 108 2.06 -0.08 -5.49
CA ILE A 108 1.70 -1.40 -4.97
C ILE A 108 0.63 -1.26 -3.90
N CYS A 109 -0.43 -2.05 -4.03
CA CYS A 109 -1.39 -2.19 -2.96
C CYS A 109 -0.82 -3.14 -1.89
N PRO A 110 -0.83 -2.78 -0.59
CA PRO A 110 -0.31 -3.66 0.46
C PRO A 110 -1.02 -5.01 0.58
N SER A 111 -2.23 -5.13 0.02
CA SER A 111 -2.98 -6.39 -0.04
C SER A 111 -2.79 -7.16 -1.36
N SER A 112 -1.97 -6.65 -2.29
CA SER A 112 -1.60 -7.34 -3.52
C SER A 112 -0.47 -8.37 -3.28
N LEU A 113 -0.26 -9.24 -4.26
CA LEU A 113 0.92 -10.11 -4.33
C LEU A 113 2.04 -9.55 -5.23
N GLU A 114 1.84 -8.35 -5.76
CA GLU A 114 2.75 -7.70 -6.68
C GLU A 114 3.94 -7.06 -5.95
N VAL A 115 4.99 -6.75 -6.71
CA VAL A 115 6.26 -6.29 -6.16
C VAL A 115 6.62 -4.93 -6.73
N ALA A 116 7.08 -4.03 -5.88
CA ALA A 116 7.47 -2.68 -6.30
C ALA A 116 8.57 -2.73 -7.37
N ALA A 117 8.48 -1.84 -8.35
CA ALA A 117 9.47 -1.73 -9.42
C ALA A 117 10.88 -1.44 -8.86
N GLU A 118 11.89 -2.07 -9.47
CA GLU A 118 13.28 -1.83 -9.11
C GLU A 118 13.75 -0.46 -9.60
N LYS A 119 14.51 0.25 -8.75
CA LYS A 119 15.16 1.49 -9.14
C LYS A 119 16.49 1.22 -9.84
N ASP A 120 16.77 1.98 -10.89
CA ASP A 120 18.06 2.00 -11.56
C ASP A 120 19.15 2.75 -10.72
N SER A 121 20.36 2.83 -11.28
CA SER A 121 21.50 3.50 -10.62
C SER A 121 21.30 5.00 -10.42
N ASP A 122 20.41 5.61 -11.20
CA ASP A 122 20.08 7.04 -11.15
C ASP A 122 18.85 7.30 -10.25
N GLY A 123 18.24 6.25 -9.70
CA GLY A 123 17.08 6.31 -8.82
C GLY A 123 15.73 6.36 -9.55
N ASN A 124 15.72 6.23 -10.88
CA ASN A 124 14.49 6.15 -11.68
C ASN A 124 13.97 4.71 -11.70
N PHE A 125 12.70 4.53 -12.02
CA PHE A 125 12.09 3.22 -12.19
C PHE A 125 11.07 3.28 -13.31
N VAL A 126 10.75 2.11 -13.86
CA VAL A 126 9.71 1.93 -14.86
C VAL A 126 8.77 0.84 -14.34
N LEU A 127 7.49 1.14 -14.35
CA LEU A 127 6.44 0.21 -13.99
C LEU A 127 6.20 -0.78 -15.15
N ASP A 128 5.89 -2.00 -14.80
CA ASP A 128 5.48 -3.09 -15.68
C ASP A 128 4.21 -3.76 -15.14
N GLU A 129 3.86 -4.93 -15.68
CA GLU A 129 2.65 -5.66 -15.28
C GLU A 129 2.68 -6.23 -13.87
N ASP A 130 3.86 -6.48 -13.32
CA ASP A 130 4.05 -7.10 -12.01
C ASP A 130 4.30 -6.05 -10.90
N SER A 131 4.44 -4.78 -11.29
CA SER A 131 4.78 -3.68 -10.39
C SER A 131 3.73 -2.57 -10.33
N CYS A 132 2.48 -2.88 -10.69
CA CYS A 132 1.38 -1.91 -10.68
C CYS A 132 0.05 -2.56 -10.30
N SER A 133 -0.31 -2.43 -9.02
CA SER A 133 -1.51 -3.09 -8.46
C SER A 133 -2.79 -2.30 -8.67
N TYR A 134 -2.68 -1.14 -9.32
CA TYR A 134 -3.75 -0.18 -9.48
C TYR A 134 -4.25 -0.15 -10.92
N ALA A 135 -5.55 0.08 -11.09
CA ALA A 135 -6.12 0.45 -12.37
C ALA A 135 -5.98 1.96 -12.61
N TRP A 136 -5.80 2.37 -13.86
CA TRP A 136 -5.67 3.77 -14.22
C TRP A 136 -6.38 4.13 -15.53
N LEU A 137 -6.82 5.38 -15.67
CA LEU A 137 -7.59 5.86 -16.81
C LEU A 137 -6.94 5.48 -18.15
N GLY A 138 -7.64 4.67 -18.94
CA GLY A 138 -7.22 4.28 -20.29
C GLY A 138 -7.62 5.29 -21.38
N GLN A 139 -8.20 6.43 -21.02
CA GLN A 139 -8.68 7.42 -21.98
C GLN A 139 -8.25 8.82 -21.61
N ARG A 140 -7.85 9.58 -22.63
CA ARG A 140 -7.39 10.96 -22.47
C ARG A 140 -8.50 11.84 -21.88
N THR A 141 -8.33 12.22 -20.63
CA THR A 141 -9.29 13.03 -19.88
C THR A 141 -8.74 14.44 -19.67
N LYS A 142 -9.58 15.47 -19.87
CA LYS A 142 -9.18 16.87 -19.71
C LYS A 142 -9.05 17.25 -18.23
N SER A 143 -8.12 18.14 -17.93
CA SER A 143 -7.96 18.78 -16.60
C SER A 143 -9.22 19.51 -16.13
N SER A 144 -10.06 19.99 -17.05
CA SER A 144 -11.32 20.70 -16.76
C SER A 144 -12.52 19.76 -16.56
N THR A 145 -12.29 18.46 -16.39
CA THR A 145 -13.37 17.48 -16.15
C THR A 145 -14.03 17.70 -14.79
N SER A 146 -15.20 17.08 -14.57
CA SER A 146 -15.87 17.12 -13.26
C SER A 146 -14.96 16.54 -12.17
N THR A 147 -14.99 17.10 -10.96
CA THR A 147 -14.24 16.58 -9.81
C THR A 147 -14.60 15.14 -9.49
N ASP A 148 -15.81 14.69 -9.80
CA ASP A 148 -16.27 13.30 -9.61
C ASP A 148 -15.85 12.35 -10.76
N THR A 149 -14.94 12.76 -11.64
CA THR A 149 -14.40 11.89 -12.69
C THR A 149 -13.38 10.93 -12.08
N ALA A 150 -13.62 9.62 -12.18
CA ALA A 150 -12.67 8.60 -11.71
C ALA A 150 -11.39 8.64 -12.57
N LEU A 151 -10.23 8.59 -11.91
CA LEU A 151 -8.92 8.54 -12.53
C LEU A 151 -8.26 7.18 -12.40
N GLY A 152 -8.45 6.49 -11.28
CA GLY A 152 -7.84 5.19 -10.99
C GLY A 152 -8.54 4.48 -9.85
N SER A 153 -8.18 3.23 -9.63
CA SER A 153 -8.71 2.40 -8.55
C SER A 153 -7.68 1.39 -8.03
N ASP A 154 -7.89 0.90 -6.81
CA ASP A 154 -7.11 -0.20 -6.22
C ASP A 154 -7.38 -1.54 -6.88
N ASP A 155 -8.53 -1.75 -7.49
CA ASP A 155 -8.82 -2.98 -8.21
C ASP A 155 -9.35 -2.67 -9.61
N SER A 156 -9.16 -3.60 -10.54
CA SER A 156 -9.76 -3.58 -11.85
C SER A 156 -11.08 -4.31 -11.84
N ILE A 157 -12.17 -3.56 -12.02
CA ILE A 157 -13.54 -4.10 -11.94
C ILE A 157 -13.87 -5.20 -12.96
N ALA A 158 -12.97 -5.48 -13.91
CA ALA A 158 -13.20 -6.41 -14.99
C ALA A 158 -13.11 -7.89 -14.55
N ASP A 159 -12.45 -8.20 -13.43
CA ASP A 159 -12.19 -9.59 -13.03
C ASP A 159 -13.20 -10.19 -12.04
N LYS A 160 -14.48 -9.79 -12.13
CA LYS A 160 -15.54 -10.47 -11.36
C LYS A 160 -15.74 -11.93 -11.79
N ASP A 161 -15.32 -12.31 -12.99
CA ASP A 161 -15.57 -13.63 -13.58
C ASP A 161 -14.43 -14.65 -13.39
N ASN A 162 -13.17 -14.26 -13.11
CA ASN A 162 -12.09 -15.23 -12.80
C ASN A 162 -11.79 -15.41 -11.31
N GLY A 163 -12.56 -14.78 -10.42
CA GLY A 163 -12.54 -15.11 -8.98
C GLY A 163 -11.26 -14.73 -8.25
N VAL A 164 -10.51 -13.75 -8.76
CA VAL A 164 -9.42 -13.13 -8.01
C VAL A 164 -9.95 -11.78 -7.51
N GLU A 165 -10.45 -11.76 -6.27
CA GLU A 165 -10.66 -10.50 -5.56
C GLU A 165 -9.27 -9.91 -5.27
N GLU A 166 -8.72 -9.16 -6.22
CA GLU A 166 -7.42 -8.53 -6.07
C GLU A 166 -7.52 -7.41 -5.02
N ASN A 167 -6.56 -7.38 -4.10
CA ASN A 167 -6.38 -6.37 -3.05
C ASN A 167 -7.41 -6.40 -1.92
N HIS A 168 -8.65 -5.96 -2.15
CA HIS A 168 -9.63 -5.75 -1.09
C HIS A 168 -10.97 -6.41 -1.39
N GLU A 169 -11.40 -7.30 -0.50
CA GLU A 169 -12.67 -8.03 -0.64
C GLU A 169 -13.89 -7.10 -0.39
N GLY A 170 -14.85 -7.11 -1.32
CA GLY A 170 -16.17 -6.49 -1.17
C GLY A 170 -16.28 -4.98 -1.47
N PHE A 171 -15.20 -4.30 -1.85
CA PHE A 171 -15.23 -2.88 -2.23
C PHE A 171 -14.06 -2.50 -3.13
N VAL A 172 -14.20 -1.37 -3.83
CA VAL A 172 -13.13 -0.75 -4.63
C VAL A 172 -12.88 0.66 -4.13
N MET A 173 -11.63 1.03 -3.95
CA MET A 173 -11.20 2.41 -3.71
C MET A 173 -10.95 3.11 -5.04
N VAL A 174 -11.62 4.25 -5.23
CA VAL A 174 -11.52 5.03 -6.47
C VAL A 174 -10.95 6.40 -6.16
N VAL A 175 -9.91 6.80 -6.87
CA VAL A 175 -9.40 8.18 -6.85
C VAL A 175 -10.05 9.00 -7.95
N TYR A 176 -10.46 10.22 -7.60
CA TYR A 176 -11.17 11.12 -8.49
C TYR A 176 -10.34 12.35 -8.88
N ALA A 177 -10.76 13.04 -9.93
CA ALA A 177 -10.14 14.27 -10.42
C ALA A 177 -10.17 15.42 -9.39
N GLY A 178 -11.07 15.36 -8.39
CA GLY A 178 -11.08 16.24 -7.22
C GLY A 178 -9.99 15.95 -6.19
N GLY A 179 -9.26 14.83 -6.34
CA GLY A 179 -8.22 14.38 -5.42
C GLY A 179 -8.74 13.63 -4.19
N ASP A 180 -10.05 13.45 -4.09
CA ASP A 180 -10.68 12.57 -3.12
C ASP A 180 -10.55 11.11 -3.55
N VAL A 181 -10.40 10.23 -2.54
CA VAL A 181 -10.46 8.79 -2.70
C VAL A 181 -11.72 8.33 -1.98
N LYS A 182 -12.62 7.63 -2.68
CA LYS A 182 -13.85 7.10 -2.09
C LYS A 182 -13.85 5.58 -2.21
N LYS A 183 -14.29 4.94 -1.13
CA LYS A 183 -14.64 3.53 -1.11
C LYS A 183 -16.02 3.37 -1.74
N VAL A 184 -16.12 2.52 -2.74
CA VAL A 184 -17.36 2.19 -3.44
C VAL A 184 -17.62 0.70 -3.24
N MET A 185 -18.76 0.36 -2.67
CA MET A 185 -19.11 -1.04 -2.40
C MET A 185 -19.34 -1.79 -3.72
N ALA A 186 -18.99 -3.08 -3.77
CA ALA A 186 -19.09 -3.87 -4.99
C ALA A 186 -20.51 -3.92 -5.59
N GLU A 187 -21.53 -3.76 -4.74
CA GLU A 187 -22.96 -3.73 -5.08
C GLU A 187 -23.45 -2.36 -5.57
N GLU A 188 -22.71 -1.29 -5.28
CA GLU A 188 -23.04 0.09 -5.68
C GLU A 188 -22.38 0.50 -7.00
N LEU A 189 -21.52 -0.37 -7.55
CA LEU A 189 -20.85 -0.16 -8.83
C LEU A 189 -21.89 -0.35 -9.95
N PRO A 190 -22.29 0.70 -10.67
CA PRO A 190 -23.32 0.58 -11.69
C PRO A 190 -22.80 -0.27 -12.86
N GLU A 191 -23.63 -1.22 -13.29
CA GLU A 191 -23.43 -1.97 -14.54
C GLU A 191 -23.27 -0.96 -15.69
N GLY A 192 -22.03 -0.73 -16.15
CA GLY A 192 -21.74 0.16 -17.28
C GLY A 192 -21.11 1.52 -16.98
N ARG A 193 -20.55 1.79 -15.78
CA ARG A 193 -19.52 2.85 -15.67
C ARG A 193 -18.20 2.35 -16.26
N ILE A 194 -17.56 3.17 -17.10
CA ILE A 194 -16.20 2.93 -17.59
C ILE A 194 -15.25 3.15 -16.40
N LEU A 195 -14.99 2.09 -15.65
CA LEU A 195 -13.88 2.09 -14.71
C LEU A 195 -12.60 1.70 -15.46
N PRO A 196 -11.46 2.24 -15.03
CA PRO A 196 -10.18 1.90 -15.63
C PRO A 196 -9.94 0.39 -15.57
N LYS A 197 -9.53 -0.21 -16.71
CA LYS A 197 -9.33 -1.66 -16.85
C LYS A 197 -7.88 -2.05 -16.50
N ARG A 198 -7.69 -3.28 -15.97
CA ARG A 198 -6.37 -3.94 -15.85
C ARG A 198 -5.83 -4.29 -17.24
N LEU A 199 -4.54 -4.59 -17.23
CA LEU A 199 -3.77 -5.21 -18.29
C LEU A 199 -4.32 -6.50 -18.89
N VAL A 200 -4.91 -7.37 -18.06
CA VAL A 200 -5.09 -8.78 -18.43
C VAL A 200 -6.20 -8.96 -19.48
N ASP A 201 -7.19 -8.07 -19.51
CA ASP A 201 -8.31 -8.11 -20.48
C ASP A 201 -8.09 -7.31 -21.76
N GLN A 202 -6.87 -6.84 -22.03
CA GLN A 202 -6.55 -6.16 -23.28
C GLN A 202 -6.17 -7.12 -24.43
N ALA A 203 -6.17 -8.42 -24.15
CA ALA A 203 -5.91 -9.48 -25.14
C ALA A 203 -7.17 -10.05 -25.82
N GLY A 204 -8.34 -9.41 -25.66
CA GLY A 204 -9.60 -9.86 -26.26
C GLY A 204 -10.30 -8.77 -27.07
N GLU A 205 -10.30 -8.97 -28.40
CA GLU A 205 -10.93 -8.20 -29.51
C GLU A 205 -10.14 -7.05 -30.16
#